data_AF-A0A3B9RAC7-F1
#
_entry.id   AF-A0A3B9RAC7-F1
#
_cell.length_a   1.000
_cell.length_b   1.000
_cell.length_c   1.000
_cell.angle_alpha   90.00
_cell.angle_beta   90.00
_cell.angle_gamma   90.00
#
_symmetry.space_group_name_H-M   'P 1'
#
loop_
_entity.id
_entity.type
_entity.pdbx_description
1 polymer ?
#
loop_
_entity_poly.entity_id
_entity_poly.type
_entity_poly.pdbx_seq_one_letter_code
_entity_poly.pdbx_strand_id
1 'polypeptide(L)'
;MHSLLKRQVRKYLPDELKAHPEMESFLEAIGKSYENFDDKFSMLHRASTISSDELFEANKKLQKEALQQKNILVSLEKAIASLRENLNDEQEFDFDIQNEFNAEHLASYISNLASKVSNMTLEKDKLVAHLENQNESLNNYAHMVSHDLRSPIRNISALMNWIMEDEKDNFSQTSKDNCSLVSENLIKMDKLVTGILNHATMGETKEHRVLFSLEESLRDIEKTI
;
A
#
# COMPACT_ATOMS: atom_id res chain seq x y z
N MET A 1 76.71 -8.39 5.42
CA MET A 1 77.33 -8.43 4.08
C MET A 1 76.52 -9.35 3.20
N HIS A 2 75.76 -8.76 2.28
CA HIS A 2 74.79 -9.45 1.45
C HIS A 2 75.40 -10.65 0.68
N SER A 3 74.63 -11.74 0.55
CA SER A 3 75.13 -13.04 0.03
C SER A 3 75.66 -12.93 -1.41
N LEU A 4 75.01 -12.12 -2.25
CA LEU A 4 75.44 -11.83 -3.61
C LEU A 4 76.73 -11.01 -3.62
N LEU A 5 76.84 -9.98 -2.78
CA LEU A 5 78.05 -9.17 -2.66
C LEU A 5 79.25 -10.02 -2.19
N LYS A 6 79.03 -10.89 -1.19
CA LYS A 6 80.04 -11.84 -0.70
C LYS A 6 80.51 -12.80 -1.81
N ARG A 7 79.60 -13.25 -2.68
CA ARG A 7 79.91 -14.08 -3.85
C ARG A 7 80.71 -13.32 -4.91
N GLN A 8 80.37 -12.06 -5.17
CA GLN A 8 81.08 -11.22 -6.15
C GLN A 8 82.48 -10.85 -5.67
N VAL A 9 82.61 -10.46 -4.40
CA VAL A 9 83.90 -10.16 -3.77
C VAL A 9 84.83 -11.37 -3.79
N ARG A 10 84.32 -12.58 -3.54
CA ARG A 10 85.13 -13.80 -3.61
C ARG A 10 85.62 -14.15 -5.02
N LYS A 11 84.85 -13.81 -6.05
CA LYS A 11 85.13 -14.20 -7.45
C LYS A 11 86.00 -13.20 -8.20
N TYR A 12 85.95 -11.92 -7.83
CA TYR A 12 86.57 -10.84 -8.62
C TYR A 12 87.50 -9.91 -7.83
N LEU A 13 87.60 -10.03 -6.49
CA LEU A 13 88.49 -9.16 -5.70
C LEU A 13 89.87 -9.81 -5.48
N PRO A 14 90.97 -9.19 -5.97
CA PRO A 14 92.34 -9.65 -5.72
C PRO A 14 92.71 -9.65 -4.22
N ASP A 15 93.56 -10.57 -3.79
CA ASP A 15 93.91 -10.74 -2.37
C ASP A 15 94.72 -9.55 -1.79
N GLU A 16 95.39 -8.76 -2.63
CA GLU A 16 96.14 -7.55 -2.23
C GLU A 16 95.22 -6.41 -1.75
N LEU A 17 94.01 -6.30 -2.30
CA LEU A 17 93.02 -5.26 -1.98
C LEU A 17 92.09 -5.65 -0.82
N LYS A 18 92.07 -6.94 -0.43
CA LYS A 18 91.30 -7.43 0.72
C LYS A 18 91.85 -6.99 2.07
N ALA A 19 93.15 -6.67 2.13
CA ALA A 19 93.83 -6.27 3.36
C ALA A 19 93.73 -4.76 3.65
N HIS A 20 93.16 -3.95 2.74
CA HIS A 20 93.03 -2.51 2.93
C HIS A 20 91.79 -2.13 3.77
N PRO A 21 91.95 -1.42 4.91
CA PRO A 21 90.84 -1.05 5.81
C PRO A 21 89.74 -0.22 5.13
N GLU A 22 90.11 0.63 4.18
CA GLU A 22 89.16 1.47 3.43
C GLU A 22 88.25 0.64 2.50
N MET A 23 88.74 -0.49 1.99
CA MET A 23 87.97 -1.40 1.15
C MET A 23 86.90 -2.16 1.96
N GLU A 24 87.17 -2.46 3.23
CA GLU A 24 86.18 -3.06 4.13
C GLU A 24 85.01 -2.12 4.39
N SER A 25 85.28 -0.83 4.69
CA SER A 25 84.24 0.18 4.87
C SER A 25 83.41 0.40 3.61
N PHE A 26 84.02 0.37 2.43
CA PHE A 26 83.33 0.52 1.15
C PHE A 26 82.42 -0.69 0.83
N LEU A 27 82.93 -1.91 1.05
CA LEU A 27 82.14 -3.14 0.87
C LEU A 27 81.01 -3.26 1.89
N GLU A 28 81.19 -2.75 3.11
CA GLU A 28 80.11 -2.65 4.09
C GLU A 28 79.03 -1.66 3.65
N ALA A 29 79.41 -0.49 3.14
CA ALA A 29 78.47 0.50 2.61
C ALA A 29 77.68 -0.04 1.40
N ILE A 30 78.35 -0.76 0.48
CA ILE A 30 77.68 -1.46 -0.63
C ILE A 30 76.75 -2.55 -0.08
N GLY A 31 77.20 -3.34 0.90
CA GLY A 31 76.40 -4.37 1.56
C GLY A 31 75.12 -3.81 2.15
N LYS A 32 75.21 -2.70 2.88
CA LYS A 32 74.07 -1.95 3.42
C LYS A 32 73.14 -1.43 2.32
N SER A 33 73.68 -1.01 1.17
CA SER A 33 72.87 -0.59 0.03
C SER A 33 72.10 -1.75 -0.62
N TYR A 34 72.67 -2.96 -0.68
CA TYR A 34 71.95 -4.16 -1.15
C TYR A 34 70.86 -4.58 -0.18
N GLU A 35 71.16 -4.61 1.13
CA GLU A 35 70.18 -4.94 2.16
C GLU A 35 69.00 -3.93 2.12
N ASN A 36 69.27 -2.64 1.99
CA ASN A 36 68.24 -1.60 1.83
C ASN A 36 67.43 -1.74 0.52
N PHE A 37 68.06 -2.17 -0.58
CA PHE A 37 67.35 -2.44 -1.84
C PHE A 37 66.39 -3.62 -1.71
N ASP A 38 66.84 -4.73 -1.12
CA ASP A 38 66.01 -5.92 -0.90
C ASP A 38 64.84 -5.62 0.04
N ASP A 39 65.08 -4.83 1.10
CA ASP A 39 64.03 -4.35 2.00
C ASP A 39 62.98 -3.52 1.25
N LYS A 40 63.39 -2.52 0.46
CA LYS A 40 62.47 -1.69 -0.35
C LYS A 40 61.73 -2.50 -1.40
N PHE A 41 62.40 -3.45 -2.05
CA PHE A 41 61.80 -4.33 -3.03
C PHE A 41 60.73 -5.22 -2.38
N SER A 42 61.00 -5.75 -1.19
CA SER A 42 60.04 -6.54 -0.41
C SER A 42 58.81 -5.71 -0.01
N MET A 43 59.02 -4.45 0.40
CA MET A 43 57.94 -3.52 0.73
C MET A 43 57.08 -3.18 -0.50
N LEU A 44 57.71 -2.89 -1.65
CA LEU A 44 57.00 -2.61 -2.91
C LEU A 44 56.21 -3.81 -3.41
N HIS A 45 56.80 -5.01 -3.35
CA HIS A 45 56.10 -6.22 -3.76
C HIS A 45 54.89 -6.48 -2.86
N ARG A 46 55.05 -6.33 -1.53
CA ARG A 46 53.93 -6.44 -0.58
C ARG A 46 52.84 -5.40 -0.87
N ALA A 47 53.20 -4.14 -1.09
CA ALA A 47 52.25 -3.09 -1.41
C ALA A 47 51.49 -3.38 -2.72
N SER A 48 52.19 -3.88 -3.75
CA SER A 48 51.58 -4.27 -5.03
C SER A 48 50.61 -5.44 -4.89
N THR A 49 50.98 -6.48 -4.12
CA THR A 49 50.10 -7.63 -3.85
C THR A 49 48.86 -7.19 -3.08
N ILE A 50 49.03 -6.43 -1.99
CA ILE A 50 47.90 -5.90 -1.20
C ILE A 50 46.98 -5.07 -2.09
N SER A 51 47.54 -4.15 -2.90
CA SER A 51 46.74 -3.32 -3.80
C SER A 51 45.98 -4.15 -4.85
N SER A 52 46.57 -5.23 -5.37
CA SER A 52 45.91 -6.11 -6.34
C SER A 52 44.75 -6.88 -5.70
N ASP A 53 44.95 -7.38 -4.48
CA ASP A 53 43.92 -8.10 -3.73
C ASP A 53 42.77 -7.15 -3.34
N GLU A 54 43.08 -5.94 -2.85
CA GLU A 54 42.09 -4.90 -2.56
C GLU A 54 41.28 -4.51 -3.80
N LEU A 55 41.94 -4.33 -4.95
CA LEU A 55 41.26 -4.03 -6.22
C LEU A 55 40.38 -5.19 -6.69
N PHE A 56 40.82 -6.43 -6.50
CA PHE A 56 40.03 -7.61 -6.83
C PHE A 56 38.78 -7.70 -5.95
N GLU A 57 38.92 -7.51 -4.64
CA GLU A 57 37.80 -7.49 -3.70
C GLU A 57 36.83 -6.35 -4.00
N ALA A 58 37.34 -5.14 -4.28
CA ALA A 58 36.52 -3.99 -4.65
C ALA A 58 35.71 -4.25 -5.93
N ASN A 59 36.35 -4.81 -6.97
CA ASN A 59 35.66 -5.17 -8.21
C ASN A 59 34.59 -6.24 -7.98
N LYS A 60 34.89 -7.28 -7.20
CA LYS A 60 33.92 -8.32 -6.85
C LYS A 60 32.73 -7.75 -6.09
N LYS A 61 32.97 -6.80 -5.17
CA LYS A 61 31.91 -6.10 -4.42
C LYS A 61 31.06 -5.24 -5.35
N LEU A 62 31.67 -4.46 -6.24
CA LEU A 62 30.97 -3.64 -7.23
C LEU A 62 30.08 -4.48 -8.15
N GLN A 63 30.57 -5.63 -8.63
CA GLN A 63 29.76 -6.55 -9.43
C GLN A 63 28.55 -7.07 -8.65
N LYS A 64 28.72 -7.39 -7.37
CA LYS A 64 27.62 -7.83 -6.51
C LYS A 64 26.59 -6.71 -6.29
N GLU A 65 27.04 -5.49 -6.06
CA GLU A 65 26.17 -4.31 -5.90
C GLU A 65 25.40 -4.02 -7.19
N ALA A 66 26.05 -4.08 -8.36
CA ALA A 66 25.39 -3.89 -9.65
C ALA A 66 24.30 -4.96 -9.90
N LEU A 67 24.57 -6.22 -9.52
CA LEU A 67 23.58 -7.29 -9.63
C LEU A 67 22.39 -7.06 -8.68
N GLN A 68 22.64 -6.61 -7.45
CA GLN A 68 21.58 -6.27 -6.49
C GLN A 68 20.72 -5.10 -7.00
N GLN A 69 21.35 -4.04 -7.52
CA GLN A 69 20.64 -2.91 -8.13
C GLN A 69 19.76 -3.37 -9.28
N LYS A 70 20.27 -4.21 -10.19
CA LYS A 70 19.48 -4.78 -11.29
C LYS A 70 18.23 -5.52 -10.78
N ASN A 71 18.37 -6.33 -9.74
CA ASN A 71 17.24 -7.06 -9.18
C ASN A 71 16.19 -6.13 -8.57
N ILE A 72 16.60 -5.08 -7.86
CA ILE A 72 15.70 -4.06 -7.30
C ILE A 72 14.90 -3.39 -8.42
N LEU A 73 15.56 -3.04 -9.53
CA LEU A 73 14.91 -2.41 -10.67
C LEU A 73 13.84 -3.32 -11.29
N VAL A 74 14.13 -4.60 -11.49
CA VAL A 74 13.15 -5.58 -12.00
C VAL A 74 11.96 -5.74 -11.05
N SER A 75 12.21 -5.72 -9.73
CA SER A 75 11.13 -5.79 -8.74
C SER A 75 10.24 -4.53 -8.77
N LEU A 76 10.84 -3.34 -8.92
CA LEU A 76 10.11 -2.08 -9.06
C LEU A 76 9.28 -2.04 -10.35
N GLU A 77 9.85 -2.51 -11.45
CA GLU A 77 9.15 -2.64 -12.74
C GLU A 77 7.89 -3.49 -12.61
N LYS A 78 8.00 -4.66 -11.96
CA LYS A 78 6.84 -5.54 -11.71
C LYS A 78 5.80 -4.87 -10.83
N ALA A 79 6.21 -4.19 -9.76
CA ALA A 79 5.29 -3.48 -8.88
C ALA A 79 4.52 -2.39 -9.63
N ILE A 80 5.21 -1.66 -10.51
CA ILE A 80 4.61 -0.63 -11.37
C ILE A 80 3.66 -1.25 -12.40
N ALA A 81 4.03 -2.34 -13.05
CA ALA A 81 3.16 -3.02 -14.01
C ALA A 81 1.85 -3.49 -13.35
N SER A 82 1.94 -4.09 -12.16
CA SER A 82 0.75 -4.48 -11.39
C SER A 82 -0.07 -3.27 -10.92
N LEU A 83 0.57 -2.15 -10.56
CA LEU A 83 -0.16 -0.93 -10.19
C LEU A 83 -0.88 -0.31 -11.39
N ARG A 84 -0.27 -0.35 -12.59
CA ARG A 84 -0.86 0.13 -13.85
C ARG A 84 -2.13 -0.64 -14.20
N GLU A 85 -2.08 -1.97 -14.09
CA GLU A 85 -3.24 -2.84 -14.33
C GLU A 85 -4.40 -2.49 -13.39
N ASN A 86 -4.12 -2.25 -12.11
CA ASN A 86 -5.15 -1.85 -11.14
C ASN A 86 -5.71 -0.43 -11.37
N LEU A 87 -4.94 0.47 -11.99
CA LEU A 87 -5.35 1.84 -12.25
C LEU A 87 -6.07 2.02 -13.59
N ASN A 88 -6.25 0.95 -14.38
CA ASN A 88 -6.77 1.00 -15.76
C ASN A 88 -6.10 2.12 -16.59
N ASP A 89 -4.81 2.33 -16.37
CA ASP A 89 -4.08 3.38 -17.08
C ASP A 89 -3.68 2.87 -18.47
N GLU A 90 -4.48 3.23 -19.48
CA GLU A 90 -4.26 2.87 -20.89
C GLU A 90 -3.16 3.69 -21.56
N GLN A 91 -2.51 4.62 -20.86
CA GLN A 91 -1.37 5.33 -21.44
C GLN A 91 -0.22 4.34 -21.70
N GLU A 92 0.06 4.10 -22.98
CA GLU A 92 1.28 3.45 -23.45
C GLU A 92 2.49 4.27 -23.03
N PHE A 93 3.04 3.96 -21.86
CA PHE A 93 4.45 4.25 -21.64
C PHE A 93 5.25 3.17 -22.35
N ASP A 94 5.76 3.51 -23.53
CA ASP A 94 6.67 2.68 -24.31
C ASP A 94 7.96 2.48 -23.49
N PHE A 95 8.00 1.38 -22.75
CA PHE A 95 9.21 0.93 -22.09
C PHE A 95 9.96 0.09 -23.11
N ASP A 96 10.68 0.77 -24.01
CA ASP A 96 11.55 0.09 -24.97
C ASP A 96 12.68 -0.61 -24.20
N ILE A 97 12.50 -1.91 -23.96
CA ILE A 97 13.44 -2.79 -23.24
C ILE A 97 14.83 -2.78 -23.91
N GLN A 98 14.92 -2.30 -25.16
CA GLN A 98 16.16 -2.25 -25.93
C GLN A 98 17.00 -0.99 -25.72
N ASN A 99 16.42 0.10 -25.18
CA ASN A 99 17.13 1.34 -24.96
C ASN A 99 17.58 1.50 -23.50
N GLU A 100 18.72 2.17 -23.34
CA GLU A 100 19.47 2.36 -22.10
C GLU A 100 18.56 2.73 -20.92
N PHE A 101 18.54 1.88 -19.89
CA PHE A 101 17.72 2.04 -18.70
C PHE A 101 17.90 3.44 -18.08
N ASN A 102 16.88 4.30 -18.16
CA ASN A 102 16.95 5.67 -17.64
C ASN A 102 16.22 5.79 -16.29
N ALA A 103 17.01 5.82 -15.20
CA ALA A 103 16.49 5.96 -13.83
C ALA A 103 15.72 7.28 -13.60
N GLU A 104 16.03 8.33 -14.36
CA GLU A 104 15.34 9.62 -14.28
C GLU A 104 13.91 9.54 -14.81
N HIS A 105 13.73 8.78 -15.89
CA HIS A 105 12.43 8.53 -16.49
C HIS A 105 11.52 7.72 -15.55
N LEU A 106 12.07 6.69 -14.91
CA LEU A 106 11.38 5.91 -13.88
C LEU A 106 10.95 6.79 -12.70
N ALA A 107 11.84 7.65 -12.20
CA ALA A 107 11.55 8.54 -11.09
C ALA A 107 10.43 9.55 -11.42
N SER A 108 10.49 10.16 -12.62
CA SER A 108 9.44 11.06 -13.11
C SER A 108 8.09 10.35 -13.21
N TYR A 109 8.08 9.12 -13.75
CA TYR A 109 6.87 8.33 -13.87
C TYR A 109 6.27 7.96 -12.51
N ILE A 110 7.09 7.53 -11.54
CA ILE A 110 6.65 7.27 -10.17
C ILE A 110 6.04 8.54 -9.54
N SER A 111 6.66 9.70 -9.75
CA SER A 111 6.15 10.98 -9.24
C SER A 111 4.78 11.34 -9.86
N ASN A 112 4.61 11.12 -11.16
CA ASN A 112 3.33 11.34 -11.85
C ASN A 112 2.26 10.38 -11.36
N LEU A 113 2.57 9.09 -11.22
CA LEU A 113 1.66 8.09 -10.66
C LEU A 113 1.25 8.44 -9.23
N ALA A 114 2.20 8.82 -8.36
CA ALA A 114 1.91 9.21 -7.00
C ALA A 114 0.96 10.42 -6.94
N SER A 115 1.17 11.40 -7.83
CA SER A 115 0.29 12.57 -7.94
C SER A 115 -1.12 12.18 -8.43
N LYS A 116 -1.21 11.29 -9.43
CA LYS A 116 -2.49 10.77 -9.94
C LYS A 116 -3.27 10.02 -8.86
N VAL A 117 -2.62 9.11 -8.13
CA VAL A 117 -3.22 8.36 -7.02
C VAL A 117 -3.70 9.32 -5.92
N SER A 118 -2.92 10.33 -5.59
CA SER A 118 -3.31 11.34 -4.59
C SER A 118 -4.56 12.11 -5.02
N ASN A 119 -4.62 12.56 -6.28
CA ASN A 119 -5.80 13.25 -6.82
C ASN A 119 -7.04 12.34 -6.84
N MET A 120 -6.91 11.10 -7.29
CA MET A 120 -7.99 10.12 -7.27
C MET A 120 -8.49 9.86 -5.85
N THR A 121 -7.59 9.81 -4.86
CA THR A 121 -7.97 9.64 -3.45
C THR A 121 -8.78 10.85 -2.95
N LEU A 122 -8.34 12.07 -3.27
CA LEU A 122 -9.07 13.29 -2.91
C LEU A 122 -10.46 13.36 -3.56
N GLU A 123 -10.59 12.96 -4.83
CA GLU A 123 -11.89 12.87 -5.49
C GLU A 123 -12.79 11.81 -4.86
N LYS A 124 -12.24 10.63 -4.56
CA LYS A 124 -12.96 9.56 -3.87
C LYS A 124 -13.50 10.06 -2.53
N ASP A 125 -12.69 10.76 -1.74
CA ASP A 125 -13.09 11.28 -0.43
C ASP A 125 -14.19 12.34 -0.55
N LYS A 126 -14.13 13.22 -1.56
CA LYS A 126 -15.22 14.16 -1.87
C LYS A 126 -16.52 13.44 -2.24
N LEU A 127 -16.43 12.39 -3.07
CA LEU A 127 -17.60 11.61 -3.46
C LEU A 127 -18.21 10.87 -2.28
N VAL A 128 -17.39 10.28 -1.41
CA VAL A 128 -17.84 9.63 -0.18
C VAL A 128 -18.56 10.63 0.73
N ALA A 129 -17.95 11.78 1.00
CA ALA A 129 -18.58 12.83 1.81
C ALA A 129 -19.89 13.34 1.18
N HIS A 130 -19.95 13.43 -0.15
CA HIS A 130 -21.19 13.80 -0.85
C HIS A 130 -22.28 12.73 -0.69
N LEU A 131 -21.93 11.45 -0.82
CA LEU A 131 -22.85 10.33 -0.63
C LEU A 131 -23.36 10.25 0.81
N GLU A 132 -22.50 10.47 1.80
CA GLU A 132 -22.86 10.53 3.22
C GLU A 132 -23.90 11.63 3.46
N ASN A 133 -23.63 12.85 2.96
CA ASN A 133 -24.56 13.97 3.07
C ASN A 133 -25.90 13.71 2.36
N GLN A 134 -25.87 13.09 1.17
CA GLN A 134 -27.09 12.72 0.45
C GLN A 134 -27.91 11.68 1.21
N ASN A 135 -27.23 10.68 1.81
CA ASN A 135 -27.88 9.64 2.58
C ASN A 135 -28.53 10.21 3.86
N GLU A 136 -27.81 11.09 4.57
CA GLU A 136 -28.36 11.82 5.72
C GLU A 136 -29.58 12.68 5.33
N SER A 137 -29.48 13.40 4.21
CA SER A 137 -30.59 14.21 3.69
C SER A 137 -31.81 13.36 3.34
N LEU A 138 -31.59 12.19 2.74
CA LEU A 138 -32.65 11.23 2.43
C LEU A 138 -33.31 10.67 3.69
N ASN A 139 -32.51 10.34 4.71
CA ASN A 139 -33.00 9.85 6.00
C ASN A 139 -33.87 10.92 6.68
N ASN A 140 -33.37 12.15 6.75
CA ASN A 140 -34.10 13.29 7.31
C ASN A 140 -35.43 13.54 6.56
N TYR A 141 -35.40 13.48 5.23
CA TYR A 141 -36.59 13.60 4.41
C TYR A 141 -37.62 12.49 4.69
N ALA A 142 -37.19 11.23 4.78
CA ALA A 142 -38.06 10.11 5.09
C ALA A 142 -38.71 10.24 6.47
N HIS A 143 -37.95 10.70 7.47
CA HIS A 143 -38.47 11.00 8.81
C HIS A 143 -39.52 12.10 8.78
N MET A 144 -39.23 13.22 8.11
CA MET A 144 -40.15 14.36 7.99
C MET A 144 -41.45 13.97 7.30
N VAL A 145 -41.38 13.35 6.12
CA VAL A 145 -42.55 12.92 5.36
C VAL A 145 -43.36 11.88 6.11
N SER A 146 -42.71 10.93 6.79
CA SER A 146 -43.41 9.93 7.59
C SER A 146 -44.20 10.56 8.74
N HIS A 147 -43.62 11.54 9.43
CA HIS A 147 -44.31 12.29 10.48
C HIS A 147 -45.53 13.03 9.91
N ASP A 148 -45.34 13.72 8.78
CA ASP A 148 -46.36 14.57 8.16
C ASP A 148 -47.50 13.75 7.54
N LEU A 149 -47.25 12.52 7.11
CA LEU A 149 -48.28 11.60 6.59
C LEU A 149 -49.04 10.88 7.71
N ARG A 150 -48.38 10.56 8.83
CA ARG A 150 -49.00 9.80 9.92
C ARG A 150 -50.08 10.61 10.65
N SER A 151 -49.89 11.92 10.80
CA SER A 151 -50.88 12.84 11.41
C SER A 151 -52.24 12.85 10.70
N PRO A 152 -52.32 13.12 9.37
CA PRO A 152 -53.59 13.09 8.65
C PRO A 152 -54.21 11.69 8.58
N ILE A 153 -53.42 10.61 8.43
CA ILE A 153 -53.94 9.23 8.48
C ILE A 153 -54.66 8.96 9.80
N ARG A 154 -54.04 9.36 10.92
CA ARG A 154 -54.59 9.19 12.25
C ARG A 154 -55.84 10.05 12.47
N ASN A 155 -55.85 11.28 11.97
CA ASN A 155 -57.03 12.16 12.04
C ASN A 155 -58.20 11.59 11.22
N ILE A 156 -57.97 11.11 10.00
CA ILE A 156 -59.01 10.49 9.17
C ILE A 156 -59.55 9.22 9.85
N SER A 157 -58.66 8.39 10.42
CA SER A 157 -59.07 7.20 11.16
C SER A 157 -59.96 7.54 12.37
N ALA A 158 -59.61 8.58 13.14
CA ALA A 158 -60.42 9.04 14.27
C ALA A 158 -61.79 9.56 13.82
N LEU A 159 -61.84 10.41 12.80
CA LEU A 159 -63.09 10.93 12.23
C LEU A 159 -63.98 9.80 11.70
N MET A 160 -63.38 8.82 11.01
CA MET A 160 -64.09 7.66 10.47
C MET A 160 -64.68 6.80 11.60
N ASN A 161 -63.94 6.61 12.70
CA ASN A 161 -64.43 5.89 13.87
C ASN A 161 -65.59 6.62 14.55
N TRP A 162 -65.50 7.93 14.74
CA TRP A 162 -66.61 8.72 15.31
C TRP A 162 -67.87 8.65 14.45
N ILE A 163 -67.72 8.79 13.13
CA ILE A 163 -68.86 8.65 12.19
C ILE A 163 -69.47 7.25 12.27
N MET A 164 -68.66 6.19 12.37
CA MET A 164 -69.17 4.82 12.53
C MET A 164 -69.88 4.60 13.86
N GLU A 165 -69.42 5.23 14.95
CA GLU A 165 -70.05 5.16 16.26
C GLU A 165 -71.39 5.92 16.29
N ASP A 166 -71.43 7.14 15.75
CA ASP A 166 -72.60 8.02 15.76
C ASP A 166 -73.74 7.52 14.86
N GLU A 167 -73.42 6.97 13.67
CA GLU A 167 -74.40 6.54 12.67
C GLU A 167 -74.60 5.02 12.62
N LYS A 168 -74.21 4.30 13.68
CA LYS A 168 -74.18 2.84 13.73
C LYS A 168 -75.51 2.15 13.36
N ASP A 169 -76.62 2.77 13.73
CA ASP A 169 -77.98 2.26 13.50
C ASP A 169 -78.63 2.80 12.21
N ASN A 170 -78.10 3.89 11.65
CA ASN A 170 -78.60 4.52 10.42
C ASN A 170 -77.83 4.08 9.16
N PHE A 171 -76.61 3.57 9.32
CA PHE A 171 -75.81 3.09 8.21
C PHE A 171 -76.36 1.81 7.58
N SER A 172 -76.52 1.85 6.26
CA SER A 172 -76.75 0.65 5.45
C SER A 172 -75.57 -0.32 5.55
N GLN A 173 -75.81 -1.59 5.21
CA GLN A 173 -74.73 -2.59 5.17
C GLN A 173 -73.60 -2.15 4.22
N THR A 174 -73.94 -1.62 3.04
CA THR A 174 -72.96 -1.11 2.06
C THR A 174 -72.13 0.05 2.62
N SER A 175 -72.74 0.93 3.42
CA SER A 175 -72.02 2.02 4.09
C SER A 175 -70.99 1.46 5.08
N LYS A 176 -71.37 0.46 5.89
CA LYS A 176 -70.47 -0.21 6.85
C LYS A 176 -69.31 -0.92 6.15
N ASP A 177 -69.57 -1.62 5.05
CA ASP A 177 -68.53 -2.29 4.25
C ASP A 177 -67.54 -1.28 3.66
N ASN A 178 -68.04 -0.15 3.14
CA ASN A 178 -67.19 0.94 2.65
C ASN A 178 -66.32 1.56 3.76
N CYS A 179 -66.85 1.75 4.97
CA CYS A 179 -66.07 2.23 6.11
C CYS A 179 -64.95 1.26 6.50
N SER A 180 -65.22 -0.05 6.46
CA SER A 180 -64.20 -1.08 6.68
C SER A 180 -63.09 -1.01 5.63
N LEU A 181 -63.45 -0.85 4.34
CA LEU A 181 -62.48 -0.68 3.26
C LEU A 181 -61.63 0.58 3.42
N VAL A 182 -62.21 1.69 3.88
CA VAL A 182 -61.44 2.92 4.18
C VAL A 182 -60.44 2.65 5.32
N SER A 183 -60.88 2.01 6.41
CA SER A 183 -60.03 1.65 7.53
C SER A 183 -58.86 0.73 7.11
N GLU A 184 -59.13 -0.30 6.32
CA GLU A 184 -58.10 -1.18 5.77
C GLU A 184 -57.07 -0.43 4.92
N ASN A 185 -57.51 0.51 4.08
CA ASN A 185 -56.61 1.34 3.28
C ASN A 185 -55.75 2.27 4.14
N LEU A 186 -56.31 2.86 5.20
CA LEU A 186 -55.55 3.68 6.16
C LEU A 186 -54.47 2.85 6.87
N ILE A 187 -54.78 1.61 7.27
CA ILE A 187 -53.80 0.68 7.87
C ILE A 187 -52.70 0.33 6.86
N LYS A 188 -53.06 0.08 5.58
CA LYS A 188 -52.08 -0.17 4.52
C LYS A 188 -51.17 1.05 4.31
N MET A 189 -51.72 2.26 4.31
CA MET A 189 -50.92 3.49 4.19
C MET A 189 -49.94 3.65 5.35
N ASP A 190 -50.35 3.43 6.61
CA ASP A 190 -49.44 3.50 7.75
C ASP A 190 -48.32 2.45 7.69
N LYS A 191 -48.64 1.23 7.23
CA LYS A 191 -47.64 0.17 6.98
C LYS A 191 -46.65 0.55 5.87
N LEU A 192 -47.12 1.14 4.77
CA LEU A 192 -46.24 1.59 3.67
C LEU A 192 -45.33 2.73 4.11
N VAL A 193 -45.86 3.72 4.82
CA VAL A 193 -45.08 4.83 5.39
C VAL A 193 -44.01 4.30 6.34
N THR A 194 -44.39 3.39 7.24
CA THR A 194 -43.44 2.75 8.17
C THR A 194 -42.38 1.91 7.43
N GLY A 195 -42.77 1.19 6.37
CA GLY A 195 -41.83 0.43 5.54
C GLY A 195 -40.81 1.31 4.82
N ILE A 196 -41.25 2.43 4.25
CA ILE A 196 -40.36 3.42 3.59
C ILE A 196 -39.40 4.02 4.61
N LEU A 197 -39.90 4.37 5.81
CA LEU A 197 -39.06 4.91 6.87
C LEU A 197 -37.98 3.91 7.28
N ASN A 198 -38.37 2.67 7.57
CA ASN A 198 -37.43 1.63 7.98
C ASN A 198 -36.35 1.37 6.92
N HIS A 199 -36.74 1.39 5.64
CA HIS A 199 -35.79 1.23 4.54
C HIS A 199 -34.82 2.42 4.43
N ALA A 200 -35.30 3.65 4.63
CA ALA A 200 -34.45 4.84 4.63
C ALA A 200 -33.49 4.88 5.83
N THR A 201 -33.91 4.37 6.99
CA THR A 201 -33.12 4.35 8.23
C THR A 201 -32.24 3.10 8.38
N MET A 202 -32.36 2.11 7.49
CA MET A 202 -31.79 0.77 7.65
C MET A 202 -30.25 0.76 7.76
N GLY A 203 -29.59 1.83 7.31
CA GLY A 203 -28.14 2.03 7.47
C GLY A 203 -27.69 2.48 8.87
N GLU A 204 -28.57 3.03 9.71
CA GLU A 204 -28.23 3.53 11.06
C GLU A 204 -28.37 2.45 12.16
N THR A 205 -29.18 1.42 11.91
CA THR A 205 -29.40 0.34 12.86
C THR A 205 -28.21 -0.62 12.89
N LYS A 206 -27.40 -0.52 13.95
CA LYS A 206 -26.44 -1.57 14.32
C LYS A 206 -27.21 -2.88 14.53
N GLU A 207 -27.09 -3.81 13.58
CA GLU A 207 -27.61 -5.17 13.74
C GLU A 207 -26.94 -5.82 14.95
N HIS A 208 -27.74 -6.13 15.98
CA HIS A 208 -27.28 -6.89 17.13
C HIS A 208 -27.57 -8.36 16.87
N ARG A 209 -26.51 -9.17 16.76
CA ARG A 209 -26.67 -10.63 16.73
C ARG A 209 -27.21 -11.09 18.07
N VAL A 210 -28.42 -11.64 18.05
CA VAL A 210 -29.05 -12.27 19.21
C VAL A 210 -29.16 -13.77 18.98
N LEU A 211 -28.90 -14.54 20.03
CA LEU A 211 -29.17 -15.97 20.07
C LEU A 211 -30.69 -16.12 20.25
N PHE A 212 -31.36 -16.77 19.31
CA PHE A 212 -32.79 -17.02 19.37
C PHE A 212 -33.11 -18.49 19.08
N SER A 213 -34.22 -18.98 19.63
CA SER A 213 -34.71 -20.35 19.39
C SER A 213 -35.55 -20.38 18.12
N LEU A 214 -35.10 -21.14 17.12
CA LEU A 214 -35.83 -21.30 15.85
C LEU A 214 -37.23 -21.91 16.08
N GLU A 215 -37.36 -22.81 17.05
CA GLU A 215 -38.63 -23.47 17.40
C GLU A 215 -39.64 -22.52 18.05
N GLU A 216 -39.19 -21.49 18.77
CA GLU A 216 -40.08 -20.46 19.33
C GLU A 216 -40.51 -19.49 18.25
N SER A 217 -39.58 -19.03 17.40
CA SER A 217 -39.91 -18.12 16.29
C SER A 217 -40.88 -18.74 15.29
N LEU A 218 -40.75 -20.04 14.99
CA LEU A 218 -41.69 -20.75 14.13
C LEU A 218 -43.09 -20.84 14.74
N ARG A 219 -43.20 -21.09 16.06
CA ARG A 219 -44.48 -21.13 16.77
C ARG A 219 -45.16 -19.76 16.84
N ASP A 220 -44.39 -18.68 16.93
CA ASP A 220 -44.92 -17.32 16.93
C ASP A 220 -45.44 -16.91 15.55
N ILE A 221 -44.75 -17.32 14.47
CA ILE A 221 -45.22 -17.10 13.10
C ILE A 221 -46.52 -17.89 12.84
N GLU A 222 -46.59 -19.15 13.30
CA GLU A 222 -47.78 -20.00 13.13
C GLU A 222 -49.03 -19.47 13.85
N LYS A 223 -48.84 -18.66 14.91
CA LYS A 223 -49.94 -17.95 15.61
C LYS A 223 -50.37 -16.64 14.94
N THR A 224 -49.55 -16.09 14.05
CA THR A 224 -49.74 -14.77 13.44
C THR A 224 -50.34 -14.86 12.03
N ILE A 225 -50.36 -16.06 11.43
CA ILE A 225 -51.05 -16.41 10.19
C ILE A 225 -52.45 -16.96 10.53
#